data_AF-A0A2H0FDH0-F1
#
_entry.id   AF-A0A2H0FDH0-F1
#
_cell.length_a   1.000
_cell.length_b   1.000
_cell.length_c   1.000
_cell.angle_alpha   90.00
_cell.angle_beta   90.00
_cell.angle_gamma   90.00
#
_symmetry.space_group_name_H-M   'P 1'
#
loop_
_entity.id
_entity.type
_entity.pdbx_description
1 polymer ?
#
loop_
_entity_poly.entity_id
_entity_poly.type
_entity_poly.pdbx_seq_one_letter_code
_entity_poly.pdbx_strand_id
1 'polypeptide(L)'
;MKKGLIFILIIVILGIVGVFVYQSLTKEKEGAPPGEKLTMGKNLEGKKIVVILAFKDFRDEEYFVPKEILEKAGAEIKTASNKTGTAIGADGGEVNVGLLVSEINLADFDAVVFIGGPGCLENLDNNNSYKVVQDTVSQNKVLASICISPTILAKAGVLQGKKATVWTSPMDKSAVKILEDNGAIYEDKSVVVDGKIITGNGPEASKEFGEAIIEALK
;
A
#
# COMPACT_ATOMS: atom_id res chain seq x y z
N MET A 1 59.59 -32.63 -26.90
CA MET A 1 59.34 -31.30 -26.30
C MET A 1 57.97 -30.66 -26.57
N LYS A 2 57.15 -31.09 -27.55
CA LYS A 2 55.86 -30.42 -27.85
C LYS A 2 54.64 -30.83 -26.98
N LYS A 3 54.64 -32.02 -26.36
CA LYS A 3 53.48 -32.51 -25.58
C LYS A 3 53.32 -31.85 -24.20
N GLY A 4 54.44 -31.48 -23.54
CA GLY A 4 54.39 -30.80 -22.23
C GLY A 4 53.85 -29.38 -22.30
N LEU A 5 54.14 -28.65 -23.39
CA LEU A 5 53.68 -27.28 -23.57
C LEU A 5 52.16 -27.20 -23.81
N ILE A 6 51.59 -28.18 -24.53
CA ILE A 6 50.14 -28.28 -24.75
C ILE A 6 49.42 -28.60 -23.43
N PHE A 7 50.00 -29.48 -22.59
CA PHE A 7 49.40 -29.84 -21.30
C PHE A 7 49.39 -28.68 -20.31
N ILE A 8 50.47 -27.88 -20.29
CA ILE A 8 50.55 -26.66 -19.47
C ILE A 8 49.53 -25.61 -19.97
N LEU A 9 49.38 -25.45 -21.28
CA LEU A 9 48.43 -24.49 -21.86
C LEU A 9 46.96 -24.86 -21.53
N ILE A 10 46.61 -26.15 -21.55
CA ILE A 10 45.27 -26.62 -21.18
C ILE A 10 44.97 -26.38 -19.70
N ILE A 11 45.93 -26.63 -18.80
CA ILE A 11 45.76 -26.38 -17.35
C ILE A 11 45.59 -24.88 -17.07
N VAL A 12 46.36 -24.02 -17.77
CA VAL A 12 46.23 -22.56 -17.62
C VAL A 12 44.87 -22.06 -18.13
N ILE A 13 44.38 -22.57 -19.26
CA ILE A 13 43.07 -22.19 -19.80
C ILE A 13 41.94 -22.67 -18.88
N LEU A 14 42.00 -23.90 -18.36
CA LEU A 14 40.99 -24.42 -17.42
C LEU A 14 41.01 -23.66 -16.09
N GLY A 15 42.19 -23.25 -15.61
CA GLY A 15 42.31 -22.38 -14.43
C GLY A 15 41.69 -21.01 -14.64
N ILE A 16 41.92 -20.37 -15.79
CA ILE A 16 41.36 -19.05 -16.11
C ILE A 16 39.84 -19.13 -16.27
N VAL A 17 39.32 -20.14 -16.98
CA VAL A 17 37.88 -20.35 -17.14
C VAL A 17 37.23 -20.67 -15.79
N GLY A 18 37.88 -21.49 -14.95
CA GLY A 18 37.41 -21.80 -13.60
C GLY A 18 37.33 -20.57 -12.70
N VAL A 19 38.32 -19.67 -12.76
CA VAL A 19 38.30 -18.39 -12.02
C VAL A 19 37.21 -17.47 -12.56
N PHE A 20 37.00 -17.40 -13.87
CA PHE A 20 35.96 -16.57 -14.47
C PHE A 20 34.55 -17.06 -14.11
N VAL A 21 34.32 -18.39 -14.18
CA VAL A 21 33.05 -19.01 -13.77
C VAL A 21 32.83 -18.84 -12.27
N TYR A 22 33.85 -19.02 -11.44
CA TYR A 22 33.75 -18.78 -9.99
C TYR A 22 33.40 -17.32 -9.69
N GLN A 23 34.05 -16.35 -10.34
CA GLN A 23 33.75 -14.92 -10.18
C GLN A 23 32.35 -14.54 -10.68
N SER A 24 31.88 -15.16 -11.77
CA SER A 24 30.49 -14.97 -12.26
C SER A 24 29.46 -15.59 -11.31
N LEU A 25 29.72 -16.77 -10.75
CA LEU A 25 28.85 -17.42 -9.76
C LEU A 25 28.81 -16.68 -8.41
N THR A 26 29.89 -15.98 -8.05
CA THR A 26 29.89 -15.11 -6.86
C THR A 26 29.21 -13.76 -7.10
N LYS A 27 29.19 -13.25 -8.35
CA LYS A 27 28.53 -11.99 -8.71
C LYS A 27 27.00 -12.04 -8.64
N GLU A 28 26.38 -13.22 -8.79
CA GLU A 28 24.92 -13.38 -8.59
C GLU A 28 24.51 -13.51 -7.11
N LYS A 29 25.47 -13.64 -6.18
CA LYS A 29 25.21 -13.71 -4.73
C LYS A 29 25.49 -12.43 -3.96
N GLU A 30 25.90 -11.36 -4.64
CA GLU A 30 25.86 -10.02 -4.08
C GLU A 30 24.45 -9.46 -4.30
N GLY A 31 23.67 -9.52 -3.22
CA GLY A 31 22.27 -9.12 -3.20
C GLY A 31 22.04 -7.71 -3.74
N ALA A 32 20.79 -7.47 -4.13
CA ALA A 32 20.26 -6.15 -4.39
C ALA A 32 20.84 -5.12 -3.40
N PRO A 33 21.13 -3.87 -3.86
CA PRO A 33 21.66 -2.83 -2.99
C PRO A 33 20.84 -2.83 -1.70
N PRO A 34 21.47 -2.76 -0.50
CA PRO A 34 20.73 -2.69 0.74
C PRO A 34 19.70 -1.58 0.58
N GLY A 35 18.42 -1.96 0.53
CA GLY A 35 17.33 -1.01 0.57
C GLY A 35 17.64 -0.12 1.76
N GLU A 36 17.78 1.18 1.48
CA GLU A 36 18.10 2.19 2.46
C GLU A 36 17.25 1.88 3.69
N LYS A 37 17.89 1.48 4.80
CA LYS A 37 17.17 1.31 6.06
C LYS A 37 16.66 2.70 6.37
N LEU A 38 15.40 2.97 6.02
CA LEU A 38 14.64 4.12 6.47
C LEU A 38 14.89 4.17 7.97
N THR A 39 15.75 5.08 8.40
CA THR A 39 15.90 5.41 9.79
C THR A 39 14.55 5.97 10.17
N MET A 40 13.72 5.13 10.80
CA MET A 40 12.40 5.47 11.32
C MET A 40 12.59 6.45 12.47
N GLY A 41 12.97 7.69 12.13
CA GLY A 41 12.74 8.84 12.98
C GLY A 41 11.24 9.02 13.15
N LYS A 42 10.84 9.67 14.25
CA LYS A 42 9.46 10.10 14.48
C LYS A 42 9.08 11.23 13.52
N ASN A 43 9.06 10.95 12.22
CA ASN A 43 8.92 11.95 11.17
C ASN A 43 7.46 12.43 11.00
N LEU A 44 6.51 11.80 11.68
CA LEU A 44 5.09 12.15 11.67
C LEU A 44 4.59 12.67 13.03
N GLU A 45 5.48 13.12 13.93
CA GLU A 45 5.07 13.64 15.23
C GLU A 45 4.09 14.82 15.06
N GLY A 46 2.94 14.73 15.73
CA GLY A 46 1.85 15.71 15.62
C GLY A 46 0.91 15.53 14.42
N LYS A 47 1.17 14.57 13.52
CA LYS A 47 0.26 14.24 12.42
C LYS A 47 -0.89 13.36 12.89
N LYS A 48 -2.10 13.68 12.43
CA LYS A 48 -3.32 12.93 12.75
C LYS A 48 -3.88 12.27 11.51
N ILE A 49 -4.17 10.98 11.60
CA ILE A 49 -4.70 10.19 10.48
C ILE A 49 -5.99 9.51 10.92
N VAL A 50 -7.04 9.63 10.11
CA VAL A 50 -8.24 8.83 10.27
C VAL A 50 -8.20 7.62 9.34
N VAL A 51 -8.28 6.43 9.93
CA VAL A 51 -8.39 5.15 9.21
C VAL A 51 -9.84 4.70 9.23
N ILE A 52 -10.41 4.48 8.07
CA ILE A 52 -11.80 4.08 7.86
C ILE A 52 -11.84 2.61 7.46
N LEU A 53 -12.58 1.80 8.23
CA LEU A 53 -12.76 0.38 7.99
C LEU A 53 -14.23 -0.03 8.12
N ALA A 54 -14.62 -1.15 7.51
CA ALA A 54 -15.95 -1.72 7.71
C ALA A 54 -16.08 -2.30 9.11
N PHE A 55 -17.24 -2.12 9.76
CA PHE A 55 -17.44 -2.60 11.13
C PHE A 55 -17.34 -4.13 11.26
N LYS A 56 -17.58 -4.84 10.15
CA LYS A 56 -17.45 -6.28 10.05
C LYS A 56 -16.70 -6.64 8.78
N ASP A 57 -15.85 -7.65 8.86
CA ASP A 57 -15.15 -8.26 7.72
C ASP A 57 -14.25 -7.23 6.99
N PHE A 58 -13.60 -6.32 7.72
CA PHE A 58 -12.45 -5.57 7.20
C PHE A 58 -11.26 -6.50 7.04
N ARG A 59 -10.28 -6.17 6.18
CA ARG A 59 -9.06 -6.98 6.04
C ARG A 59 -8.04 -6.61 7.11
N ASP A 60 -7.72 -7.57 7.97
CA ASP A 60 -6.87 -7.42 9.13
C ASP A 60 -5.48 -6.84 8.79
N GLU A 61 -4.77 -7.45 7.85
CA GLU A 61 -3.42 -7.04 7.47
C GLU A 61 -3.38 -5.64 6.87
N GLU A 62 -4.42 -5.26 6.13
CA GLU A 62 -4.56 -3.93 5.54
C GLU A 62 -4.80 -2.84 6.59
N TYR A 63 -5.31 -3.20 7.78
CA TYR A 63 -5.44 -2.27 8.90
C TYR A 63 -4.21 -2.28 9.82
N PHE A 64 -3.85 -3.44 10.36
CA PHE A 64 -2.86 -3.54 11.43
C PHE A 64 -1.45 -3.20 10.96
N VAL A 65 -1.05 -3.62 9.76
CA VAL A 65 0.31 -3.38 9.26
C VAL A 65 0.56 -1.90 8.97
N PRO A 66 -0.28 -1.18 8.18
CA PRO A 66 -0.07 0.25 7.97
C PRO A 66 -0.20 1.04 9.28
N LYS A 67 -1.14 0.68 10.16
CA LYS A 67 -1.30 1.34 11.47
C LYS A 67 -0.01 1.25 12.29
N GLU A 68 0.57 0.06 12.43
CA GLU A 68 1.81 -0.12 13.19
C GLU A 68 2.96 0.71 12.62
N ILE A 69 3.10 0.73 11.28
CA ILE A 69 4.12 1.51 10.57
C ILE A 69 3.95 3.02 10.84
N LEU A 70 2.72 3.53 10.74
CA LEU A 70 2.40 4.95 10.93
C LEU A 70 2.56 5.38 12.39
N GLU A 71 2.12 4.56 13.35
CA GLU A 71 2.30 4.81 14.79
C GLU A 71 3.79 4.83 15.17
N LYS A 72 4.58 3.90 14.62
CA LYS A 72 6.05 3.89 14.82
C LYS A 72 6.72 5.13 14.24
N ALA A 73 6.19 5.69 13.16
CA ALA A 73 6.65 6.96 12.59
C ALA A 73 6.17 8.20 13.37
N GLY A 74 5.31 8.03 14.39
CA GLY A 74 4.87 9.10 15.30
C GLY A 74 3.48 9.68 15.03
N ALA A 75 2.73 9.13 14.07
CA ALA A 75 1.38 9.59 13.78
C ALA A 75 0.37 9.16 14.85
N GLU A 76 -0.63 10.00 15.13
CA GLU A 76 -1.81 9.67 15.91
C GLU A 76 -2.89 9.09 14.99
N ILE A 77 -3.30 7.84 15.25
CA ILE A 77 -4.30 7.13 14.46
C ILE A 77 -5.66 7.14 15.17
N LYS A 78 -6.69 7.67 14.50
CA LYS A 78 -8.09 7.50 14.88
C LYS A 78 -8.75 6.51 13.93
N THR A 79 -9.54 5.58 14.46
CA THR A 79 -10.33 4.67 13.62
C THR A 79 -11.78 5.11 13.56
N ALA A 80 -12.32 5.13 12.34
CA ALA A 80 -13.72 5.39 12.04
C ALA A 80 -14.36 4.22 11.27
N SER A 81 -15.69 4.09 11.39
CA SER A 81 -16.45 3.05 10.68
C SER A 81 -17.90 3.48 10.45
N ASN A 82 -18.71 2.59 9.86
CA ASN A 82 -20.14 2.78 9.70
C ASN A 82 -20.93 2.56 11.01
N LYS A 83 -20.30 2.02 12.06
CA LYS A 83 -20.84 1.84 13.41
C LYS A 83 -19.75 2.05 14.46
N THR A 84 -20.13 2.35 15.71
CA THR A 84 -19.23 2.40 16.86
C THR A 84 -19.27 1.10 17.66
N GLY A 85 -18.21 0.85 18.44
CA GLY A 85 -18.02 -0.40 19.20
C GLY A 85 -16.82 -1.20 18.70
N THR A 86 -16.82 -2.50 18.94
CA THR A 86 -15.74 -3.41 18.51
C THR A 86 -16.03 -3.90 17.09
N ALA A 87 -15.27 -3.38 16.12
CA ALA A 87 -15.26 -3.91 14.76
C ALA A 87 -14.42 -5.20 14.69
N ILE A 88 -14.86 -6.15 13.86
CA ILE A 88 -14.25 -7.48 13.73
C ILE A 88 -13.74 -7.68 12.29
N GLY A 89 -12.46 -8.02 12.16
CA GLY A 89 -11.81 -8.32 10.89
C GLY A 89 -12.21 -9.68 10.35
N ALA A 90 -11.98 -9.90 9.06
CA ALA A 90 -12.30 -11.16 8.39
C ALA A 90 -11.53 -12.35 9.01
N ASP A 91 -10.37 -12.10 9.60
CA ASP A 91 -9.53 -13.09 10.27
C ASP A 91 -9.61 -12.98 11.81
N GLY A 92 -10.57 -12.21 12.32
CA GLY A 92 -10.94 -12.15 13.73
C GLY A 92 -10.24 -11.07 14.56
N GLY A 93 -9.46 -10.18 13.96
CA GLY A 93 -8.86 -9.05 14.65
C GLY A 93 -9.91 -8.06 15.14
N GLU A 94 -9.68 -7.50 16.33
CA GLU A 94 -10.63 -6.59 16.97
C GLU A 94 -10.11 -5.15 16.97
N VAL A 95 -11.00 -4.21 16.65
CA VAL A 95 -10.68 -2.78 16.65
C VAL A 95 -11.78 -1.99 17.34
N ASN A 96 -11.42 -1.21 18.36
CA ASN A 96 -12.35 -0.30 19.01
C ASN A 96 -12.57 0.95 18.15
N VAL A 97 -13.79 1.12 17.64
CA VAL A 97 -14.21 2.26 16.83
C VAL A 97 -15.02 3.22 17.67
N GLY A 98 -14.54 4.46 17.77
CA GLY A 98 -15.18 5.55 18.51
C GLY A 98 -15.55 6.76 17.65
N LEU A 99 -15.59 6.62 16.33
CA LEU A 99 -15.92 7.69 15.39
C LEU A 99 -16.74 7.11 14.23
N LEU A 100 -17.86 7.74 13.86
CA LEU A 100 -18.59 7.36 12.65
C LEU A 100 -18.02 8.09 11.43
N VAL A 101 -18.05 7.44 10.26
CA VAL A 101 -17.66 8.08 8.99
C VAL A 101 -18.45 9.37 8.74
N SER A 102 -19.73 9.39 9.10
CA SER A 102 -20.61 10.56 8.99
C SER A 102 -20.27 11.72 9.95
N GLU A 103 -19.44 11.46 10.96
CA GLU A 103 -19.06 12.43 11.99
C GLU A 103 -17.62 12.93 11.83
N ILE A 104 -16.91 12.49 10.79
CA ILE A 104 -15.53 12.92 10.53
C ILE A 104 -15.52 14.42 10.23
N ASN A 105 -14.91 15.19 11.12
CA ASN A 105 -14.48 16.55 10.85
C ASN A 105 -13.05 16.51 10.30
N LEU A 106 -12.91 16.72 8.98
CA LEU A 106 -11.58 16.60 8.35
C LEU A 106 -10.57 17.61 8.87
N ALA A 107 -10.99 18.76 9.42
CA ALA A 107 -10.07 19.75 9.98
C ALA A 107 -9.14 19.17 11.07
N ASP A 108 -9.54 18.07 11.71
CA ASP A 108 -8.80 17.40 12.78
C ASP A 108 -7.74 16.41 12.26
N PHE A 109 -7.66 16.17 10.94
CA PHE A 109 -6.79 15.16 10.34
C PHE A 109 -5.94 15.73 9.18
N ASP A 110 -4.73 15.20 9.04
CA ASP A 110 -3.81 15.44 7.93
C ASP A 110 -4.03 14.44 6.78
N ALA A 111 -4.55 13.25 7.09
CA ALA A 111 -4.79 12.19 6.11
C ALA A 111 -6.03 11.34 6.41
N VAL A 112 -6.58 10.75 5.36
CA VAL A 112 -7.65 9.74 5.40
C VAL A 112 -7.15 8.46 4.73
N VAL A 113 -7.38 7.31 5.36
CA VAL A 113 -7.01 5.99 4.86
C VAL A 113 -8.24 5.09 4.81
N PHE A 114 -8.61 4.54 3.66
CA PHE A 114 -9.67 3.54 3.52
C PHE A 114 -9.09 2.13 3.45
N ILE A 115 -9.61 1.24 4.30
CA ILE A 115 -9.26 -0.19 4.35
C ILE A 115 -10.24 -1.01 3.50
N GLY A 116 -9.75 -2.05 2.85
CA GLY A 116 -10.56 -3.00 2.11
C GLY A 116 -11.14 -4.11 2.99
N GLY A 117 -11.26 -5.30 2.39
CA GLY A 117 -11.89 -6.47 3.00
C GLY A 117 -13.31 -6.74 2.48
N PRO A 118 -13.82 -7.96 2.70
CA PRO A 118 -15.12 -8.39 2.19
C PRO A 118 -16.29 -7.48 2.59
N GLY A 119 -16.28 -6.93 3.80
CA GLY A 119 -17.34 -6.05 4.29
C GLY A 119 -17.25 -4.61 3.79
N CYS A 120 -16.18 -4.23 3.08
CA CYS A 120 -15.88 -2.85 2.70
C CYS A 120 -17.02 -2.21 1.89
N LEU A 121 -17.37 -2.78 0.74
CA LEU A 121 -18.34 -2.13 -0.17
C LEU A 121 -19.75 -2.09 0.43
N GLU A 122 -20.20 -3.16 1.07
CA GLU A 122 -21.53 -3.20 1.70
C GLU A 122 -21.70 -2.09 2.75
N ASN A 123 -20.64 -1.76 3.49
CA ASN A 123 -20.72 -0.86 4.63
C ASN A 123 -20.23 0.56 4.35
N LEU A 124 -19.33 0.74 3.38
CA LEU A 124 -18.65 2.01 3.12
C LEU A 124 -18.90 2.58 1.72
N ASP A 125 -19.45 1.83 0.76
CA ASP A 125 -19.74 2.36 -0.59
C ASP A 125 -21.03 3.19 -0.60
N ASN A 126 -20.97 4.39 -0.03
CA ASN A 126 -22.13 5.26 0.15
C ASN A 126 -21.75 6.75 0.23
N ASN A 127 -22.77 7.62 0.25
CA ASN A 127 -22.61 9.07 0.19
C ASN A 127 -21.78 9.67 1.33
N ASN A 128 -21.76 9.07 2.53
CA ASN A 128 -20.93 9.58 3.62
C ASN A 128 -19.45 9.40 3.30
N SER A 129 -19.06 8.23 2.79
CA SER A 129 -17.68 7.98 2.36
C SER A 129 -17.30 8.84 1.16
N TYR A 130 -18.19 8.98 0.17
CA TYR A 130 -17.92 9.85 -0.98
C TYR A 130 -17.68 11.31 -0.57
N LYS A 131 -18.46 11.81 0.38
CA LYS A 131 -18.26 13.15 0.95
C LYS A 131 -16.90 13.28 1.61
N VAL A 132 -16.51 12.32 2.46
CA VAL A 132 -15.18 12.33 3.11
C VAL A 132 -14.06 12.31 2.07
N VAL A 133 -14.18 11.47 1.04
CA VAL A 133 -13.20 11.40 -0.06
C VAL A 133 -13.07 12.74 -0.79
N GLN A 134 -14.18 13.32 -1.21
CA GLN A 134 -14.20 14.59 -1.93
C GLN A 134 -13.66 15.74 -1.09
N ASP A 135 -14.05 15.80 0.19
CA ASP A 135 -13.60 16.83 1.11
C ASP A 135 -12.10 16.68 1.45
N THR A 136 -11.57 15.45 1.45
CA THR A 136 -10.12 15.20 1.65
C THR A 136 -9.30 15.81 0.53
N VAL A 137 -9.73 15.58 -0.73
CA VAL A 137 -9.05 16.13 -1.91
C VAL A 137 -9.21 17.64 -1.99
N SER A 138 -10.41 18.18 -1.70
CA SER A 138 -10.65 19.63 -1.75
C SER A 138 -9.82 20.40 -0.72
N GLN A 139 -9.52 19.79 0.42
CA GLN A 139 -8.63 20.34 1.45
C GLN A 139 -7.15 20.04 1.21
N ASN A 140 -6.79 19.46 0.06
CA ASN A 140 -5.42 19.11 -0.31
C ASN A 140 -4.72 18.23 0.77
N LYS A 141 -5.46 17.26 1.31
CA LYS A 141 -4.96 16.28 2.31
C LYS A 141 -4.56 14.96 1.64
N VAL A 142 -3.80 14.15 2.35
CA VAL A 142 -3.43 12.81 1.86
C VAL A 142 -4.66 11.92 1.91
N LEU A 143 -4.96 11.27 0.78
CA LEU A 143 -6.03 10.30 0.64
C LEU A 143 -5.43 8.96 0.22
N ALA A 144 -5.52 7.96 1.08
CA ALA A 144 -5.00 6.64 0.82
C ALA A 144 -6.12 5.59 0.83
N SER A 145 -6.01 4.56 0.00
CA SER A 145 -7.03 3.51 -0.09
C SER A 145 -6.43 2.20 -0.59
N ILE A 146 -6.78 1.05 0.01
CA ILE A 146 -6.18 -0.24 -0.33
C ILE A 146 -7.21 -1.31 -0.68
N CYS A 147 -6.80 -2.24 -1.53
CA CYS A 147 -7.54 -3.43 -1.94
C CYS A 147 -8.80 -3.08 -2.72
N ILE A 148 -10.00 -3.38 -2.21
CA ILE A 148 -11.26 -3.10 -2.92
C ILE A 148 -11.74 -1.66 -2.72
N SER A 149 -11.27 -0.98 -1.66
CA SER A 149 -11.72 0.37 -1.30
C SER A 149 -11.41 1.48 -2.31
N PRO A 150 -10.38 1.40 -3.21
CA PRO A 150 -10.17 2.40 -4.25
C PRO A 150 -11.35 2.57 -5.22
N THR A 151 -12.24 1.57 -5.30
CA THR A 151 -13.49 1.71 -6.05
C THR A 151 -14.43 2.78 -5.47
N ILE A 152 -14.38 3.04 -4.15
CA ILE A 152 -15.11 4.13 -3.48
C ILE A 152 -14.55 5.48 -3.94
N LEU A 153 -13.22 5.59 -4.06
CA LEU A 153 -12.56 6.80 -4.56
C LEU A 153 -12.92 7.06 -6.02
N ALA A 154 -12.95 6.02 -6.84
CA ALA A 154 -13.37 6.09 -8.23
C ALA A 154 -14.81 6.63 -8.35
N LYS A 155 -15.75 6.04 -7.61
CA LYS A 155 -17.17 6.45 -7.61
C LYS A 155 -17.40 7.84 -7.02
N ALA A 156 -16.54 8.29 -6.10
CA ALA A 156 -16.55 9.66 -5.59
C ALA A 156 -16.04 10.70 -6.62
N GLY A 157 -15.49 10.23 -7.75
CA GLY A 157 -15.02 11.06 -8.87
C GLY A 157 -13.60 11.62 -8.70
N VAL A 158 -12.90 11.31 -7.61
CA VAL A 158 -11.58 11.91 -7.33
C VAL A 158 -10.43 11.26 -8.11
N LEU A 159 -10.69 10.12 -8.77
CA LEU A 159 -9.69 9.42 -9.58
C LEU A 159 -9.74 9.77 -11.08
N GLN A 160 -10.60 10.70 -11.50
CA GLN A 160 -10.68 11.06 -12.93
C GLN A 160 -9.36 11.63 -13.44
N GLY A 161 -8.76 10.97 -14.44
CA GLY A 161 -7.46 11.31 -15.00
C GLY A 161 -6.26 10.99 -14.09
N LYS A 162 -6.48 10.28 -12.98
CA LYS A 162 -5.45 9.90 -12.00
C LYS A 162 -5.00 8.47 -12.18
N LYS A 163 -3.73 8.21 -11.91
CA LYS A 163 -3.18 6.86 -11.84
C LYS A 163 -3.59 6.19 -10.53
N ALA A 164 -4.05 4.95 -10.60
CA ALA A 164 -4.45 4.19 -9.42
C ALA A 164 -4.29 2.68 -9.64
N THR A 165 -4.17 1.95 -8.55
CA THR A 165 -4.29 0.48 -8.51
C THR A 165 -5.46 0.07 -7.62
N VAL A 166 -5.86 -1.20 -7.71
CA VAL A 166 -6.99 -1.77 -6.97
C VAL A 166 -6.83 -3.29 -6.91
N TRP A 167 -7.49 -3.93 -5.95
CA TRP A 167 -7.56 -5.38 -5.90
C TRP A 167 -8.18 -5.97 -7.14
N THR A 168 -7.54 -7.02 -7.68
CA THR A 168 -8.04 -7.81 -8.80
C THR A 168 -7.49 -9.22 -8.71
N SER A 169 -8.19 -10.16 -9.35
CA SER A 169 -7.72 -11.52 -9.55
C SER A 169 -8.00 -11.97 -10.98
N PRO A 170 -7.40 -13.08 -11.45
CA PRO A 170 -7.75 -13.65 -12.75
C PRO A 170 -9.25 -13.99 -12.91
N MET A 171 -9.94 -14.25 -11.79
CA MET A 171 -11.36 -14.60 -11.77
C MET A 171 -12.28 -13.38 -11.62
N ASP A 172 -11.77 -12.26 -11.11
CA ASP A 172 -12.55 -11.05 -10.88
C ASP A 172 -11.73 -9.79 -11.20
N LYS A 173 -12.13 -9.12 -12.29
CA LYS A 173 -11.59 -7.84 -12.75
C LYS A 173 -12.59 -6.68 -12.59
N SER A 174 -13.70 -6.90 -11.88
CA SER A 174 -14.76 -5.91 -11.74
C SER A 174 -14.26 -4.59 -11.14
N ALA A 175 -13.37 -4.66 -10.15
CA ALA A 175 -12.80 -3.48 -9.51
C ALA A 175 -11.94 -2.63 -10.46
N VAL A 176 -11.14 -3.27 -11.32
CA VAL A 176 -10.37 -2.59 -12.38
C VAL A 176 -11.33 -1.86 -13.33
N LYS A 177 -12.39 -2.55 -13.76
CA LYS A 177 -13.40 -1.95 -14.63
C LYS A 177 -14.08 -0.75 -13.95
N ILE A 178 -14.39 -0.82 -12.66
CA ILE A 178 -14.96 0.31 -11.92
C ILE A 178 -14.02 1.51 -11.92
N LEU A 179 -12.70 1.31 -11.73
CA LEU A 179 -11.71 2.39 -11.82
C LEU A 179 -11.74 3.02 -13.22
N GLU A 180 -11.62 2.22 -14.27
CA GLU A 180 -11.54 2.69 -15.66
C GLU A 180 -12.85 3.37 -16.12
N ASP A 181 -14.01 2.82 -15.78
CA ASP A 181 -15.33 3.39 -16.09
C ASP A 181 -15.53 4.77 -15.44
N ASN A 182 -14.84 5.05 -14.33
CA ASN A 182 -14.85 6.35 -13.63
C ASN A 182 -13.63 7.21 -13.98
N GLY A 183 -12.91 6.87 -15.04
CA GLY A 183 -11.85 7.70 -15.62
C GLY A 183 -10.48 7.59 -14.95
N ALA A 184 -10.26 6.62 -14.07
CA ALA A 184 -8.93 6.34 -13.53
C ALA A 184 -8.05 5.64 -14.59
N ILE A 185 -6.74 5.87 -14.52
CA ILE A 185 -5.72 5.17 -15.29
C ILE A 185 -5.20 4.03 -14.43
N TYR A 186 -5.70 2.81 -14.66
CA TYR A 186 -5.27 1.64 -13.90
C TYR A 186 -3.79 1.30 -14.18
N GLU A 187 -3.01 1.09 -13.13
CA GLU A 187 -1.65 0.53 -13.20
C GLU A 187 -1.59 -0.77 -12.38
N ASP A 188 -1.12 -1.85 -13.01
CA ASP A 188 -0.89 -3.14 -12.34
C ASP A 188 0.40 -3.09 -11.50
N LYS A 189 0.28 -2.46 -10.33
CA LYS A 189 1.34 -2.29 -9.32
C LYS A 189 0.80 -2.53 -7.93
N SER A 190 1.67 -2.92 -7.01
CA SER A 190 1.36 -3.10 -5.58
C SER A 190 0.83 -1.81 -4.95
N VAL A 191 1.55 -0.71 -5.17
CA VAL A 191 1.18 0.64 -4.72
C VAL A 191 1.35 1.64 -5.87
N VAL A 192 0.40 2.56 -5.99
CA VAL A 192 0.45 3.69 -6.94
C VAL A 192 0.26 4.98 -6.16
N VAL A 193 1.17 5.93 -6.40
CA VAL A 193 1.11 7.29 -5.85
C VAL A 193 0.92 8.28 -7.00
N ASP A 194 -0.18 9.05 -6.95
CA ASP A 194 -0.45 10.16 -7.86
C ASP A 194 -0.74 11.43 -7.04
N GLY A 195 0.31 12.23 -6.84
CA GLY A 195 0.24 13.40 -5.96
C GLY A 195 -0.03 12.98 -4.52
N LYS A 196 -1.17 13.41 -3.97
CA LYS A 196 -1.61 13.08 -2.60
C LYS A 196 -2.58 11.90 -2.53
N ILE A 197 -2.87 11.26 -3.65
CA ILE A 197 -3.69 10.05 -3.70
C ILE A 197 -2.77 8.83 -3.76
N ILE A 198 -2.97 7.90 -2.82
CA ILE A 198 -2.20 6.67 -2.69
C ILE A 198 -3.16 5.50 -2.78
N THR A 199 -2.89 4.54 -3.67
CA THR A 199 -3.70 3.34 -3.79
C THR A 199 -2.86 2.08 -3.68
N GLY A 200 -3.35 1.06 -2.98
CA GLY A 200 -2.72 -0.25 -2.84
C GLY A 200 -3.61 -1.37 -3.39
N ASN A 201 -3.05 -2.43 -3.94
CA ASN A 201 -3.82 -3.48 -4.63
C ASN A 201 -4.24 -4.66 -3.75
N GLY A 202 -3.84 -4.73 -2.48
CA GLY A 202 -4.23 -5.84 -1.61
C GLY A 202 -3.37 -6.02 -0.36
N PRO A 203 -3.60 -7.10 0.41
CA PRO A 203 -2.94 -7.34 1.69
C PRO A 203 -1.41 -7.41 1.60
N GLU A 204 -0.89 -7.92 0.48
CA GLU A 204 0.55 -8.05 0.22
C GLU A 204 1.24 -6.68 0.08
N ALA A 205 0.49 -5.64 -0.30
CA ALA A 205 0.97 -4.27 -0.44
C ALA A 205 0.94 -3.48 0.88
N SER A 206 0.38 -4.00 1.97
CA SER A 206 0.13 -3.24 3.20
C SER A 206 1.36 -2.55 3.79
N LYS A 207 2.53 -3.20 3.73
CA LYS A 207 3.79 -2.60 4.20
C LYS A 207 4.21 -1.41 3.32
N GLU A 208 4.30 -1.63 2.01
CA GLU A 208 4.67 -0.59 1.03
C GLU A 208 3.67 0.57 1.06
N PHE A 209 2.39 0.26 1.25
CA PHE A 209 1.30 1.24 1.37
C PHE A 209 1.47 2.14 2.60
N GLY A 210 1.77 1.56 3.77
CA GLY A 210 2.08 2.32 4.98
C GLY A 210 3.31 3.22 4.81
N GLU A 211 4.36 2.72 4.15
CA GLU A 211 5.59 3.48 3.86
C GLU A 211 5.31 4.65 2.89
N ALA A 212 4.48 4.45 1.87
CA ALA A 212 4.07 5.51 0.94
C ALA A 212 3.26 6.63 1.64
N ILE A 213 2.42 6.29 2.62
CA ILE A 213 1.68 7.28 3.42
C ILE A 213 2.65 8.12 4.27
N ILE A 214 3.67 7.49 4.86
CA ILE A 214 4.72 8.23 5.59
C ILE A 214 5.39 9.24 4.66
N GLU A 215 5.81 8.81 3.47
CA GLU A 215 6.50 9.69 2.53
C GLU A 215 5.63 10.88 2.11
N ALA A 216 4.33 10.68 1.91
CA ALA A 216 3.41 11.74 1.52
C ALA A 216 3.08 12.75 2.65
N LEU A 217 3.41 12.42 3.90
CA LEU A 217 3.11 13.25 5.08
C LEU A 217 4.33 13.94 5.70
N LYS A 218 5.54 13.63 5.22
CA LYS A 218 6.77 14.38 5.53
C LYS A 218 6.65 15.83 5.03
#